data_AF-A0A8D8BHW9-F1
#
_entry.id   AF-A0A8D8BHW9-F1
#
_cell.length_a   1.000
_cell.length_b   1.000
_cell.length_c   1.000
_cell.angle_alpha   90.00
_cell.angle_beta   90.00
_cell.angle_gamma   90.00
#
_symmetry.space_group_name_H-M   'P 1'
#
loop_
_entity.id
_entity.type
_entity.pdbx_description
1 polymer ?
#
loop_
_entity_poly.entity_id
_entity_poly.type
_entity_poly.pdbx_seq_one_letter_code
_entity_poly.pdbx_strand_id
1 'polypeptide(L)'
;VLPTRFFRMFRVRIIPKETTDFYVDVVSKTIKQREEHNIVRPDFIHLLLQARKNELKIDQADDRLKSAGFSTVEEHLQSSTENSQYSDLDIAASATSFFFGGLETTTTVI
;
A
#
# COMPACT_ATOMS: atom_id res chain seq x y z
N VAL A 1 -10.10 15.46 14.73
CA VAL A 1 -9.41 14.15 14.70
C VAL A 1 -9.21 13.69 16.14
N LEU A 2 -9.86 12.59 16.56
CA LEU A 2 -9.79 12.14 17.95
C LEU A 2 -8.36 11.70 18.31
N PRO A 3 -7.79 12.16 19.44
CA PRO A 3 -6.42 11.83 19.81
C PRO A 3 -6.28 10.33 20.09
N THR A 4 -5.22 9.70 19.54
CA THR A 4 -4.90 8.26 19.68
C THR A 4 -4.88 7.76 21.13
N ARG A 5 -4.63 8.66 22.08
CA ARG A 5 -4.68 8.38 23.52
C ARG A 5 -6.08 7.98 24.01
N PHE A 6 -7.14 8.50 23.41
CA PHE A 6 -8.52 8.16 23.76
C PHE A 6 -8.84 6.70 23.39
N PHE A 7 -8.56 6.29 22.15
CA PHE A 7 -8.77 4.90 21.71
C PHE A 7 -7.96 3.88 22.53
N ARG A 8 -6.73 4.25 22.90
CA ARG A 8 -5.86 3.41 23.75
C ARG A 8 -6.36 3.31 25.19
N MET A 9 -6.94 4.37 25.75
CA MET A 9 -7.50 4.38 27.09
C MET A 9 -8.76 3.49 27.19
N PHE A 10 -9.62 3.52 26.17
CA PHE A 10 -10.85 2.71 26.14
C PHE A 10 -10.67 1.33 25.48
N ARG A 11 -9.44 0.98 25.02
CA ARG A 11 -9.15 -0.26 24.26
C ARG A 11 -10.12 -0.50 23.09
N VAL A 12 -10.61 0.57 22.47
CA VAL A 12 -11.54 0.48 21.34
C VAL A 12 -10.74 0.25 20.08
N ARG A 13 -11.00 -0.87 19.40
CA ARG A 13 -10.53 -1.12 18.04
C ARG A 13 -11.59 -0.68 17.06
N ILE A 14 -11.19 0.13 16.08
CA ILE A 14 -12.06 0.59 14.99
C ILE A 14 -12.40 -0.59 14.06
N ILE A 15 -11.41 -1.46 13.83
CA ILE A 15 -11.55 -2.67 13.01
C ILE A 15 -11.48 -3.89 13.96
N PRO A 16 -12.45 -4.83 13.90
CA PRO A 16 -12.38 -6.07 14.66
C PRO A 16 -11.09 -6.85 14.36
N LYS A 17 -10.56 -7.55 15.37
CA LYS A 17 -9.27 -8.25 15.23
C LYS A 17 -9.35 -9.34 14.18
N GLU A 18 -10.46 -10.05 14.13
CA GLU A 18 -10.73 -11.14 13.20
C GLU A 18 -10.69 -10.62 11.76
N THR A 19 -11.24 -9.42 11.51
CA THR A 19 -11.18 -8.75 10.22
C THR A 19 -9.75 -8.35 9.87
N THR A 20 -9.02 -7.73 10.81
CA THR A 20 -7.61 -7.36 10.59
C THR A 20 -6.75 -8.60 10.26
N ASP A 21 -6.88 -9.65 11.06
CA ASP A 21 -6.12 -10.89 10.91
C ASP A 21 -6.44 -11.54 9.54
N PHE A 22 -7.70 -11.53 9.09
CA PHE A 22 -8.08 -12.02 7.76
C PHE A 22 -7.38 -11.28 6.62
N TYR A 23 -7.46 -9.95 6.59
CA TYR A 23 -6.87 -9.17 5.49
C TYR A 23 -5.34 -9.27 5.47
N VAL A 24 -4.71 -9.24 6.64
CA VAL A 24 -3.25 -9.45 6.76
C VAL A 24 -2.87 -10.84 6.27
N ASP A 25 -3.57 -11.89 6.70
CA ASP A 25 -3.30 -13.27 6.29
C ASP A 25 -3.43 -13.47 4.76
N VAL A 26 -4.49 -12.94 4.15
CA VAL A 26 -4.70 -13.01 2.70
C VAL A 26 -3.57 -12.32 1.93
N VAL A 27 -3.20 -11.11 2.33
CA VAL A 27 -2.15 -10.34 1.65
C VAL A 27 -0.78 -10.98 1.87
N SER A 28 -0.43 -11.38 3.10
CA SER A 28 0.82 -12.09 3.40
C SER A 28 0.95 -13.40 2.63
N LYS A 29 -0.11 -14.22 2.57
CA LYS A 29 -0.12 -15.45 1.75
C LYS A 29 0.09 -15.14 0.28
N THR A 30 -0.53 -14.07 -0.22
CA THR A 30 -0.38 -13.63 -1.61
C THR A 30 1.05 -13.19 -1.91
N ILE A 31 1.67 -12.39 -1.03
CA ILE A 31 3.07 -11.97 -1.15
C ILE A 31 3.98 -13.20 -1.15
N LYS A 32 3.83 -14.08 -0.16
CA LYS A 32 4.63 -15.29 -0.02
C LYS A 32 4.54 -16.18 -1.26
N GLN A 33 3.33 -16.46 -1.75
CA GLN A 33 3.14 -17.25 -2.96
C GLN A 33 3.83 -16.62 -4.17
N ARG A 34 3.77 -15.29 -4.31
CA ARG A 34 4.42 -14.58 -5.43
C ARG A 34 5.93 -14.64 -5.35
N GLU A 35 6.50 -14.46 -4.17
CA GLU A 35 7.95 -14.51 -3.98
C GLU A 35 8.51 -15.92 -4.15
N GLU A 36 7.84 -16.95 -3.62
CA GLU A 36 8.28 -18.35 -3.76
C GLU A 36 8.24 -18.85 -5.21
N HIS A 37 7.21 -18.45 -5.97
CA HIS A 37 6.99 -18.92 -7.34
C HIS A 37 7.49 -17.93 -8.40
N ASN A 38 8.15 -16.84 -8.01
CA ASN A 38 8.60 -15.76 -8.89
C ASN A 38 7.47 -15.21 -9.80
N ILE A 39 6.26 -15.09 -9.26
CA ILE A 39 5.08 -14.61 -10.00
C ILE A 39 5.13 -13.08 -10.05
N VAL A 40 5.31 -12.53 -11.25
CA VAL A 40 5.20 -11.09 -11.53
C VAL A 40 3.78 -10.78 -12.00
N ARG A 41 3.11 -9.85 -11.30
CA ARG A 41 1.80 -9.31 -11.71
C ARG A 41 1.89 -7.78 -11.65
N PRO A 42 1.68 -7.04 -12.74
CA PRO A 42 1.78 -5.58 -12.72
C PRO A 42 0.54 -4.96 -12.04
N ASP A 43 0.40 -5.19 -10.74
CA ASP A 43 -0.69 -4.70 -9.90
C ASP A 43 -0.16 -3.88 -8.72
N PHE A 44 -1.07 -3.32 -7.94
CA PHE A 44 -0.72 -2.45 -6.81
C PHE A 44 0.17 -3.13 -5.76
N ILE A 45 -0.06 -4.42 -5.47
CA ILE A 45 0.79 -5.18 -4.53
C ILE A 45 2.21 -5.29 -5.09
N HIS A 46 2.37 -5.51 -6.39
CA HIS A 46 3.70 -5.60 -6.99
C HIS A 46 4.46 -4.26 -6.97
N LEU A 47 3.78 -3.14 -7.15
CA LEU A 47 4.38 -1.81 -6.96
C LEU A 47 4.89 -1.63 -5.53
N LEU A 48 4.09 -2.03 -4.53
CA LEU A 48 4.50 -1.97 -3.13
C LEU A 48 5.67 -2.94 -2.81
N LEU A 49 5.72 -4.11 -3.46
CA LEU A 49 6.85 -5.03 -3.33
C LEU A 49 8.14 -4.50 -3.97
N GLN A 50 8.04 -3.80 -5.10
CA GLN A 50 9.17 -3.10 -5.71
C GLN A 50 9.63 -1.94 -4.83
N ALA A 51 8.71 -1.16 -4.25
CA ALA A 51 9.02 -0.12 -3.27
C ALA A 51 9.75 -0.68 -2.05
N ARG A 52 9.28 -1.81 -1.51
CA ARG A 52 9.93 -2.53 -0.40
C ARG A 52 11.37 -2.92 -0.72
N LYS A 53 11.67 -3.25 -1.99
CA LYS A 53 13.01 -3.66 -2.44
C LYS A 53 13.89 -2.49 -2.92
N ASN A 54 13.38 -1.25 -2.90
CA ASN A 54 14.00 -0.10 -3.58
C ASN A 54 14.24 -0.35 -5.09
N GLU A 55 13.41 -1.19 -5.70
CA GLU A 55 13.47 -1.60 -7.11
C GLU A 55 12.30 -1.02 -7.91
N LEU A 56 11.72 0.11 -7.48
CA LEU A 56 10.65 0.78 -8.23
C LEU A 56 11.13 1.13 -9.64
N LYS A 57 10.61 0.39 -10.62
CA LYS A 57 10.89 0.65 -12.04
C LYS A 57 9.81 1.59 -12.56
N ILE A 58 10.22 2.80 -12.91
CA ILE A 58 9.39 3.73 -13.68
C ILE A 58 9.55 3.30 -15.15
N ASP A 59 8.54 2.63 -15.69
CA ASP A 59 8.54 2.25 -17.11
C ASP A 59 8.53 3.51 -17.99
N GLN A 60 9.27 3.48 -19.11
CA GLN A 60 9.52 4.62 -20.00
C GLN A 60 8.27 5.22 -20.70
N ALA A 61 7.07 4.69 -20.44
CA ALA A 61 5.82 5.33 -20.85
C ALA A 61 5.56 6.66 -20.11
N ASP A 62 6.32 6.93 -19.04
CA ASP A 62 6.16 8.06 -18.12
C ASP A 62 6.78 9.39 -18.59
N ASP A 63 7.53 9.43 -19.70
CA ASP A 63 8.08 10.70 -20.21
C ASP A 63 6.97 11.68 -20.65
N ARG A 64 5.76 11.18 -20.91
CA ARG A 64 4.56 12.01 -21.11
C ARG A 64 3.86 12.44 -19.81
N LEU A 65 4.05 11.70 -18.72
CA LEU A 65 3.48 12.02 -17.40
C LEU A 65 4.35 13.04 -16.64
N LYS A 66 5.68 13.05 -16.88
CA LYS A 66 6.58 14.12 -16.40
C LYS A 66 6.23 15.52 -16.92
N SER A 67 5.57 15.64 -18.08
CA SER A 67 5.14 16.94 -18.61
C SER A 67 3.70 17.29 -18.25
N ALA A 68 2.92 16.33 -17.75
CA ALA A 68 1.50 16.50 -17.46
C ALA A 68 1.27 17.09 -16.06
N GLY A 69 1.98 18.16 -15.68
CA GLY A 69 1.60 19.13 -14.64
C GLY A 69 1.16 18.60 -13.27
N PHE A 70 1.35 17.32 -12.97
CA PHE A 70 0.89 16.69 -11.74
C PHE A 70 1.97 16.84 -10.69
N SER A 71 2.15 18.07 -10.21
CA SER A 71 2.94 18.41 -9.01
C SER A 71 4.24 17.59 -8.83
N THR A 72 5.00 17.35 -9.90
CA THR A 72 6.39 16.93 -9.76
C THR A 72 7.16 18.21 -9.43
N VAL A 73 7.14 18.58 -8.15
CA VAL A 73 8.33 19.19 -7.56
C VAL A 73 9.48 18.28 -8.04
N GLU A 74 10.54 18.87 -8.58
CA GLU A 74 11.84 18.20 -8.70
C GLU A 74 12.35 17.88 -7.30
N GLU A 75 11.61 17.03 -6.59
CA GLU A 75 12.05 16.37 -5.40
C GLU A 75 12.93 15.26 -5.93
N HIS A 76 14.18 15.67 -6.19
CA HIS A 76 15.35 14.89 -5.91
C HIS A 76 14.96 13.61 -5.18
N LEU A 77 15.04 12.49 -5.88
CA LEU A 77 15.08 11.14 -5.34
C LEU A 77 16.32 11.01 -4.44
N GLN A 78 16.45 11.89 -3.44
CA GLN A 78 17.14 11.63 -2.21
C GLN A 78 16.38 10.42 -1.69
N SER A 79 16.95 9.25 -1.97
CA SER A 79 16.69 8.08 -1.17
C SER A 79 16.76 8.58 0.26
N SER A 80 15.61 8.74 0.91
CA SER A 80 15.62 8.81 2.35
C SER A 80 16.22 7.48 2.73
N THR A 81 17.48 7.53 3.15
CA THR A 81 18.24 6.43 3.72
C THR A 81 17.64 6.10 5.08
N GLU A 82 16.34 5.85 5.13
CA GLU A 82 15.75 5.01 6.13
C GLU A 82 15.43 3.72 5.40
N ASN A 83 16.01 2.62 5.87
CA ASN A 83 15.57 1.27 5.56
C ASN A 83 14.12 1.12 6.08
N SER A 84 13.16 1.78 5.45
CA SER A 84 11.75 1.60 5.74
C SER A 84 11.37 0.28 5.09
N GLN A 85 11.71 -0.80 5.80
CA GLN A 85 11.33 -2.15 5.44
C GLN A 85 9.81 -2.22 5.58
N TYR A 86 9.09 -1.96 4.49
CA TYR A 86 7.65 -2.13 4.44
C TYR A 86 7.31 -3.56 4.87
N SER A 87 6.60 -3.68 5.99
CA SER A 87 6.11 -4.96 6.47
C SER A 87 4.95 -5.42 5.59
N ASP A 88 4.69 -6.73 5.58
CA ASP A 88 3.46 -7.27 5.00
C ASP A 88 2.21 -6.59 5.59
N LEU A 89 2.26 -6.17 6.86
CA LEU A 89 1.18 -5.42 7.49
C LEU A 89 0.97 -4.04 6.84
N ASP A 90 2.04 -3.34 6.46
CA ASP A 90 1.95 -2.03 5.81
C ASP A 90 1.39 -2.16 4.39
N ILE A 91 1.82 -3.21 3.69
CA ILE A 91 1.30 -3.55 2.36
C ILE A 91 -0.18 -3.94 2.45
N ALA A 92 -0.55 -4.76 3.44
CA ALA A 92 -1.93 -5.16 3.68
C ALA A 92 -2.83 -3.97 4.03
N ALA A 93 -2.36 -3.08 4.92
CA ALA A 93 -3.09 -1.88 5.29
C ALA A 93 -3.30 -0.95 4.09
N SER A 94 -2.26 -0.75 3.27
CA SER A 94 -2.32 0.07 2.05
C SER A 94 -3.31 -0.53 1.04
N ALA A 95 -3.19 -1.82 0.72
CA ALA A 95 -4.09 -2.51 -0.19
C ALA A 95 -5.55 -2.47 0.30
N THR A 96 -5.76 -2.69 1.60
CA THR A 96 -7.11 -2.68 2.21
C THR A 96 -7.73 -1.28 2.15
N SER A 97 -6.95 -0.22 2.36
CA SER A 97 -7.43 1.16 2.28
C SER A 97 -7.88 1.53 0.87
N PHE A 98 -7.08 1.18 -0.14
CA PHE A 98 -7.45 1.37 -1.55
C PHE A 98 -8.68 0.55 -1.94
N PHE A 99 -8.78 -0.69 -1.44
CA PHE A 99 -9.94 -1.55 -1.67
C PHE A 99 -11.23 -0.93 -1.13
N PHE A 100 -11.26 -0.50 0.14
CA PHE A 100 -12.47 0.09 0.73
C PHE A 100 -12.81 1.44 0.12
N GLY A 101 -11.81 2.31 -0.11
CA GLY A 101 -12.04 3.62 -0.73
C GLY A 101 -12.62 3.50 -2.15
N GLY A 102 -12.15 2.53 -2.94
CA GLY A 102 -12.67 2.26 -4.27
C GLY A 102 -14.03 1.54 -4.25
N LEU A 103 -14.22 0.59 -3.35
CA LEU A 103 -15.44 -0.22 -3.27
C LEU A 103 -16.64 0.60 -2.77
N GLU A 104 -16.47 1.40 -1.71
CA GLU A 104 -17.54 2.20 -1.13
C GLU A 104 -18.07 3.26 -2.12
N THR A 105 -17.14 3.97 -2.78
CA THR A 105 -17.49 5.01 -3.76
C THR A 105 -18.16 4.42 -4.98
N THR A 106 -17.60 3.35 -5.54
CA THR A 106 -18.15 2.72 -6.75
C THR A 106 -19.51 2.08 -6.47
N THR A 107 -19.69 1.37 -5.34
CA THR A 107 -20.97 0.72 -5.00
C THR A 107 -22.09 1.73 -4.76
N THR A 108 -21.75 2.94 -4.29
CA THR A 108 -22.75 4.00 -4.06
C THR A 108 -23.21 4.67 -5.35
N VAL A 109 -22.39 4.64 -6.41
CA VAL A 109 -22.69 5.29 -7.69
C VAL A 109 -23.57 4.40 -8.60
N ILE A 110 -23.61 3.09 -8.35
CA ILE A 110 -24.42 2.12 -9.09
C ILE A 110 -25.77 1.93 -8.39
#